data_AF-A0A2T2U0E9-F1
#
_entry.id   AF-A0A2T2U0E9-F1
#
_cell.length_a   1.000
_cell.length_b   1.000
_cell.length_c   1.000
_cell.angle_alpha   90.00
_cell.angle_beta   90.00
_cell.angle_gamma   90.00
#
_symmetry.space_group_name_H-M   'P 1'
#
loop_
_entity.id
_entity.type
_entity.pdbx_description
1 polymer ?
#
loop_
_entity_poly.entity_id
_entity_poly.type
_entity_poly.pdbx_seq_one_letter_code
_entity_poly.pdbx_strand_id
1 'polypeptide(L)'
;MNGIDSINQLLGFGLKFSLTTPVPPRVIALDGPTSVQVGESVTYAATVNEEEANRPLSYQWQLGDGNTSSGLTASHTYNEPGTYTVSFTASNDVGEASESLSVEVVPVPEPALITSVNADPNPADEGQTVRFNSNVQGEPPISREWSFGDGSSAMSESPTHTYEDPGEYTARLQVSNEAGEDSRTVTVQVNRALPEICTTVSELNSAFFESNSSTLTDEAQKSLQENADVLSECSNLSVRIEAFAAPGERNPQSLSEDRAEAVADFYEDNGVPADRIEASGQGQVEGVTSKKGGTRQYRRADSIPEQEGDGM
;
A
#
# COMPACT_ATOMS: atom_id res chain seq x y z
N MET A 1 -105.86 15.90 51.39
CA MET A 1 -106.12 14.51 51.81
C MET A 1 -104.94 13.67 51.36
N ASN A 2 -104.22 12.87 52.15
CA ASN A 2 -103.91 12.81 53.59
C ASN A 2 -102.37 12.56 53.60
N GLY A 3 -101.54 12.81 54.61
CA GLY A 3 -101.73 12.89 56.05
C GLY A 3 -100.38 12.42 56.63
N ILE A 4 -99.65 13.37 57.22
CA ILE A 4 -98.62 13.28 58.28
C ILE A 4 -98.13 11.85 58.65
N ASP A 5 -96.81 11.61 58.62
CA ASP A 5 -96.15 11.23 59.89
C ASP A 5 -94.65 11.58 60.03
N SER A 6 -94.22 11.76 61.27
CA SER A 6 -92.86 12.15 61.74
C SER A 6 -92.78 11.92 63.27
N ILE A 7 -91.66 12.07 64.01
CA ILE A 7 -90.38 12.73 63.77
C ILE A 7 -89.28 12.10 64.66
N ASN A 8 -88.01 12.14 64.25
CA ASN A 8 -86.81 11.91 65.10
C ASN A 8 -86.66 10.47 65.70
N GLN A 9 -85.49 9.99 66.14
CA GLN A 9 -84.09 10.43 66.04
C GLN A 9 -83.21 9.18 66.29
N LEU A 10 -82.09 9.02 65.60
CA LEU A 10 -80.91 8.38 66.20
C LEU A 10 -79.62 8.89 65.54
N LEU A 11 -78.61 9.13 66.35
CA LEU A 11 -77.32 9.67 65.92
C LEU A 11 -76.59 8.69 65.01
N GLY A 12 -76.16 9.16 63.84
CA GLY A 12 -75.39 8.37 62.89
C GLY A 12 -74.55 9.26 61.99
N PHE A 13 -73.33 9.59 62.44
CA PHE A 13 -72.29 10.08 61.54
C PHE A 13 -71.89 8.95 60.59
N GLY A 14 -72.66 8.81 59.51
CA GLY A 14 -72.34 7.90 58.42
C GLY A 14 -71.09 8.36 57.70
N LEU A 15 -69.92 7.97 58.20
CA LEU A 15 -68.68 7.94 57.43
C LEU A 15 -68.94 7.12 56.17
N LYS A 16 -69.14 7.81 55.04
CA LYS A 16 -69.19 7.19 53.71
C LYS A 16 -67.78 6.74 53.35
N PHE A 17 -67.40 5.55 53.82
CA PHE A 17 -66.23 4.85 53.31
C PHE A 17 -66.50 4.49 51.85
N SER A 18 -65.93 5.26 50.93
CA SER A 18 -65.79 4.85 49.53
C SER A 18 -64.70 3.79 49.49
N LEU A 19 -65.10 2.52 49.56
CA LEU A 19 -64.22 1.37 49.38
C LEU A 19 -63.87 1.23 47.89
N THR A 20 -62.97 2.07 47.40
CA THR A 20 -62.29 1.85 46.12
C THR A 20 -61.47 0.58 46.22
N THR A 21 -61.73 -0.40 45.35
CA THR A 21 -60.95 -1.63 45.26
C THR A 21 -59.49 -1.28 44.91
N PRO A 22 -58.49 -1.71 45.70
CA PRO A 22 -57.09 -1.44 45.38
C PRO A 22 -56.68 -2.09 44.07
N VAL A 23 -55.95 -1.35 43.23
CA VAL A 23 -55.51 -1.74 41.88
C VAL A 23 -53.98 -1.85 41.85
N PRO A 24 -53.41 -3.02 41.51
CA PRO A 24 -51.97 -3.16 41.29
C PRO A 24 -51.55 -2.55 39.94
N PRO A 25 -50.27 -2.18 39.78
CA PRO A 25 -49.75 -1.75 38.48
C PRO A 25 -49.79 -2.90 37.47
N ARG A 26 -49.85 -2.51 36.20
CA ARG A 26 -49.69 -3.38 35.04
C ARG A 26 -48.79 -2.69 34.03
N VAL A 27 -47.79 -3.41 33.53
CA VAL A 27 -47.05 -2.98 32.35
C VAL A 27 -47.96 -3.15 31.13
N ILE A 28 -48.07 -2.10 30.32
CA ILE A 28 -48.90 -2.03 29.10
C ILE A 28 -48.02 -2.26 27.86
N ALA A 29 -46.83 -1.67 27.86
CA ALA A 29 -45.83 -1.79 26.80
C ALA A 29 -44.42 -1.66 27.38
N LEU A 30 -43.45 -2.28 26.71
CA LEU A 30 -42.03 -2.20 27.01
C LEU A 30 -41.28 -2.08 25.68
N ASP A 31 -40.68 -0.92 25.44
CA ASP A 31 -40.06 -0.55 24.17
C ASP A 31 -38.55 -0.35 24.33
N GLY A 32 -37.78 -0.78 23.33
CA GLY A 32 -36.33 -0.65 23.28
C GLY A 32 -35.75 -1.26 21.99
N PRO A 33 -34.47 -1.03 21.70
CA PRO A 33 -33.81 -1.63 20.56
C PRO A 33 -33.57 -3.13 20.77
N THR A 34 -33.65 -3.90 19.69
CA THR A 34 -33.39 -5.36 19.70
C THR A 34 -31.93 -5.70 19.42
N SER A 35 -31.18 -4.81 18.75
CA SER A 35 -29.73 -4.92 18.56
C SER A 35 -29.08 -3.55 18.52
N VAL A 36 -27.88 -3.42 19.10
CA VAL A 36 -27.13 -2.16 19.33
C VAL A 36 -25.63 -2.42 19.33
N GLN A 37 -24.79 -1.42 19.06
CA GLN A 37 -23.33 -1.59 19.12
C GLN A 37 -22.78 -1.38 20.55
N VAL A 38 -21.66 -2.05 20.88
CA VAL A 38 -20.87 -1.76 22.08
C VAL A 38 -20.53 -0.26 22.12
N GLY A 39 -20.77 0.37 23.28
CA GLY A 39 -20.52 1.81 23.48
C GLY A 39 -21.63 2.74 23.01
N GLU A 40 -22.67 2.24 22.33
CA GLU A 40 -23.83 3.04 21.93
C GLU A 40 -24.70 3.42 23.16
N SER A 41 -25.30 4.62 23.15
CA SER A 41 -26.23 5.04 24.20
C SER A 41 -27.68 4.77 23.77
N VAL A 42 -28.32 3.85 24.47
CA VAL A 42 -29.62 3.28 24.12
C VAL A 42 -30.66 3.73 25.13
N THR A 43 -31.93 3.79 24.74
CA THR A 43 -33.03 4.16 25.66
C THR A 43 -34.15 3.15 25.61
N TYR A 44 -34.59 2.75 26.79
CA TYR A 44 -35.75 1.91 27.04
C TYR A 44 -36.90 2.75 27.61
N ALA A 45 -38.13 2.40 27.26
CA ALA A 45 -39.33 3.04 27.75
C ALA A 45 -40.38 1.99 28.19
N ALA A 46 -41.12 2.29 29.24
CA ALA A 46 -42.20 1.45 29.73
C ALA A 46 -43.48 2.27 29.89
N THR A 47 -44.61 1.68 29.52
CA THR A 47 -45.95 2.27 29.74
C THR A 47 -46.66 1.48 30.84
N VAL A 48 -47.24 2.17 31.83
CA VAL A 48 -47.95 1.58 32.98
C VAL A 48 -49.36 2.18 33.09
N ASN A 49 -50.31 1.46 33.69
CA ASN A 49 -51.66 1.97 33.95
C ASN A 49 -51.72 2.99 35.12
N GLU A 50 -50.93 4.06 35.06
CA GLU A 50 -50.72 5.05 36.14
C GLU A 50 -51.98 5.80 36.61
N GLU A 51 -53.01 5.88 35.77
CA GLU A 51 -54.30 6.50 36.09
C GLU A 51 -55.23 5.56 36.88
N GLU A 52 -55.02 4.24 36.76
CA GLU A 52 -55.84 3.20 37.40
C GLU A 52 -55.20 2.69 38.69
N ALA A 53 -53.87 2.55 38.70
CA ALA A 53 -53.14 1.90 39.78
C ALA A 53 -53.04 2.76 41.05
N ASN A 54 -53.09 2.11 42.22
CA ASN A 54 -52.90 2.77 43.50
C ASN A 54 -51.49 3.39 43.61
N ARG A 55 -51.40 4.52 44.31
CA ARG A 55 -50.14 5.24 44.58
C ARG A 55 -49.67 5.03 46.03
N PRO A 56 -48.35 5.12 46.32
CA PRO A 56 -47.26 5.44 45.41
C PRO A 56 -46.94 4.31 44.42
N LEU A 57 -46.44 4.68 43.24
CA LEU A 57 -45.88 3.75 42.26
C LEU A 57 -44.35 3.83 42.30
N SER A 58 -43.70 2.67 42.25
CA SER A 58 -42.25 2.52 42.13
C SER A 58 -41.90 1.85 40.82
N TYR A 59 -40.81 2.29 40.18
CA TYR A 59 -40.36 1.79 38.88
C TYR A 59 -38.88 1.43 38.97
N GLN A 60 -38.53 0.19 38.59
CA GLN A 60 -37.15 -0.28 38.56
C GLN A 60 -36.85 -1.02 37.27
N TRP A 61 -35.69 -0.72 36.71
CA TRP A 61 -35.09 -1.42 35.58
C TRP A 61 -33.95 -2.30 36.07
N GLN A 62 -33.82 -3.50 35.51
CA GLN A 62 -32.61 -4.32 35.57
C GLN A 62 -32.12 -4.48 34.14
N LEU A 63 -30.91 -4.04 33.85
CA LEU A 63 -30.41 -3.88 32.47
C LEU A 63 -29.71 -5.15 31.94
N GLY A 64 -29.76 -6.25 32.70
CA GLY A 64 -29.18 -7.55 32.32
C GLY A 64 -27.68 -7.69 32.58
N ASP A 65 -26.95 -6.59 32.76
CA ASP A 65 -25.50 -6.52 33.00
C ASP A 65 -25.14 -6.26 34.49
N GLY A 66 -26.13 -6.28 35.37
CA GLY A 66 -26.01 -5.92 36.79
C GLY A 66 -26.27 -4.45 37.09
N ASN A 67 -26.39 -3.58 36.08
CA ASN A 67 -26.84 -2.20 36.28
C ASN A 67 -28.36 -2.12 36.45
N THR A 68 -28.81 -1.07 37.14
CA THR A 68 -30.22 -0.78 37.38
C THR A 68 -30.53 0.68 37.13
N SER A 69 -31.78 1.00 36.84
CA SER A 69 -32.27 2.37 36.66
C SER A 69 -33.69 2.50 37.22
N SER A 70 -34.27 3.71 37.18
CA SER A 70 -35.59 4.01 37.74
C SER A 70 -36.35 5.03 36.90
N GLY A 71 -37.67 5.09 37.09
CA GLY A 71 -38.58 5.89 36.24
C GLY A 71 -39.10 5.09 35.04
N LEU A 72 -39.97 5.71 34.24
CA LEU A 72 -40.58 5.09 33.06
C LEU A 72 -39.66 4.99 31.85
N THR A 73 -38.49 5.64 31.91
CA THR A 73 -37.48 5.63 30.85
C THR A 73 -36.10 5.41 31.45
N ALA A 74 -35.28 4.57 30.83
CA ALA A 74 -33.90 4.34 31.24
C ALA A 74 -32.98 4.45 30.03
N SER A 75 -31.93 5.28 30.12
CA SER A 75 -30.83 5.29 29.16
C SER A 75 -29.66 4.48 29.70
N HIS A 76 -28.98 3.72 28.84
CA HIS A 76 -27.86 2.85 29.21
C HIS A 76 -26.82 2.74 28.09
N THR A 77 -25.64 2.20 28.41
CA THR A 77 -24.59 1.85 27.44
C THR A 77 -23.91 0.55 27.87
N TYR A 78 -23.93 -0.44 26.98
CA TYR A 78 -23.26 -1.72 27.19
C TYR A 78 -21.81 -1.66 26.68
N ASN A 79 -20.87 -2.17 27.48
CA ASN A 79 -19.44 -2.10 27.19
C ASN A 79 -18.84 -3.44 26.71
N GLU A 80 -19.63 -4.51 26.72
CA GLU A 80 -19.21 -5.85 26.30
C GLU A 80 -20.27 -6.43 25.32
N PRO A 81 -19.88 -7.21 24.29
CA PRO A 81 -20.84 -7.89 23.43
C PRO A 81 -21.59 -8.99 24.18
N GLY A 82 -22.88 -9.18 23.87
CA GLY A 82 -23.70 -10.23 24.46
C GLY A 82 -25.19 -10.00 24.33
N THR A 83 -25.99 -11.01 24.67
CA THR A 83 -27.44 -10.87 24.80
C THR A 83 -27.81 -10.50 26.22
N TYR A 84 -28.42 -9.33 26.42
CA TYR A 84 -28.87 -8.84 27.72
C TYR A 84 -30.39 -8.88 27.81
N THR A 85 -30.91 -9.41 28.92
CA THR A 85 -32.34 -9.37 29.24
C THR A 85 -32.61 -8.14 30.07
N VAL A 86 -33.31 -7.16 29.49
CA VAL A 86 -33.74 -5.96 30.19
C VAL A 86 -35.11 -6.22 30.78
N SER A 87 -35.24 -6.17 32.10
CA SER A 87 -36.53 -6.26 32.79
C SER A 87 -36.94 -4.92 33.38
N PHE A 88 -38.23 -4.64 33.32
CA PHE A 88 -38.87 -3.52 33.98
C PHE A 88 -39.87 -4.05 34.99
N THR A 89 -39.86 -3.49 36.21
CA THR A 89 -40.80 -3.82 37.28
C THR A 89 -41.49 -2.55 37.76
N ALA A 90 -42.82 -2.57 37.80
CA ALA A 90 -43.66 -1.56 38.42
C ALA A 90 -44.33 -2.15 39.67
N SER A 91 -44.31 -1.44 40.80
CA SER A 91 -44.90 -1.93 42.07
C SER A 91 -45.61 -0.83 42.87
N ASN A 92 -46.58 -1.25 43.69
CA ASN A 92 -47.22 -0.45 44.74
C ASN A 92 -47.59 -1.36 45.94
N ASP A 93 -48.24 -0.79 46.96
CA ASP A 93 -48.67 -1.53 48.17
C ASP A 93 -49.70 -2.66 47.91
N VAL A 94 -50.21 -2.79 46.68
CA VAL A 94 -51.19 -3.82 46.26
C VAL A 94 -50.51 -4.99 45.54
N GLY A 95 -49.42 -4.74 44.82
CA GLY A 95 -48.67 -5.77 44.10
C GLY A 95 -47.65 -5.21 43.11
N GLU A 96 -47.10 -6.11 42.30
CA GLU A 96 -46.08 -5.82 41.29
C GLU A 96 -46.43 -6.45 39.94
N ALA A 97 -45.93 -5.86 38.87
CA ALA A 97 -45.94 -6.40 37.52
C ALA A 97 -44.56 -6.20 36.89
N SER A 98 -44.10 -7.19 36.12
CA SER A 98 -42.82 -7.12 35.43
C SER A 98 -42.91 -7.69 34.02
N GLU A 99 -42.22 -7.05 33.08
CA GLU A 99 -42.04 -7.49 31.70
C GLU A 99 -40.55 -7.43 31.35
N SER A 100 -40.13 -8.15 30.31
CA SER A 100 -38.76 -8.10 29.83
C SER A 100 -38.62 -8.22 28.32
N LEU A 101 -37.59 -7.57 27.78
CA LEU A 101 -37.14 -7.72 26.40
C LEU A 101 -35.69 -8.20 26.36
N SER A 102 -35.22 -8.64 25.20
CA SER A 102 -33.81 -8.97 24.96
C SER A 102 -33.21 -8.00 23.96
N VAL A 103 -31.99 -7.54 24.24
CA VAL A 103 -31.15 -6.76 23.33
C VAL A 103 -29.88 -7.55 23.02
N GLU A 104 -29.49 -7.59 21.75
CA GLU A 104 -28.22 -8.14 21.30
C GLU A 104 -27.20 -7.01 21.10
N VAL A 105 -26.20 -6.95 21.98
CA VAL A 105 -25.10 -6.01 21.88
C VAL A 105 -24.01 -6.65 21.02
N VAL A 106 -23.78 -6.08 19.84
CA VAL A 106 -22.78 -6.56 18.88
C VAL A 106 -21.46 -5.77 19.01
N PRO A 107 -20.30 -6.38 18.71
CA PRO A 107 -19.04 -5.64 18.67
C PRO A 107 -19.08 -4.51 17.63
N VAL A 108 -18.19 -3.53 17.79
CA VAL A 108 -17.97 -2.51 16.76
C VAL A 108 -17.24 -3.15 15.57
N PRO A 109 -17.78 -3.05 14.34
CA PRO A 109 -17.15 -3.62 13.15
C PRO A 109 -15.72 -3.14 12.89
N GLU A 110 -14.79 -4.04 12.56
CA GLU A 110 -13.41 -3.66 12.25
C GLU A 110 -13.28 -3.07 10.83
N PRO A 111 -12.80 -1.81 10.66
CA PRO A 111 -12.63 -1.19 9.35
C PRO A 111 -11.52 -1.85 8.53
N ALA A 112 -11.67 -1.82 7.20
CA ALA A 112 -10.62 -2.27 6.29
C ALA A 112 -9.34 -1.44 6.47
N LEU A 113 -8.21 -2.09 6.75
CA LEU A 113 -6.94 -1.45 7.09
C LEU A 113 -5.78 -2.10 6.34
N ILE A 114 -4.99 -1.32 5.61
CA ILE A 114 -3.76 -1.79 4.96
C ILE A 114 -2.65 -1.72 6.02
N THR A 115 -1.96 -2.83 6.26
CA THR A 115 -0.83 -2.89 7.21
C THR A 115 0.51 -2.77 6.50
N SER A 116 0.62 -3.30 5.29
CA SER A 116 1.79 -3.14 4.41
C SER A 116 1.39 -3.22 2.94
N VAL A 117 2.17 -2.58 2.08
CA VAL A 117 2.04 -2.56 0.62
C VAL A 117 3.45 -2.61 0.03
N ASN A 118 3.70 -3.49 -0.93
CA ASN A 118 5.02 -3.73 -1.53
C ASN A 118 4.89 -4.01 -3.04
N ALA A 119 5.96 -3.75 -3.77
CA ALA A 119 6.12 -4.06 -5.19
C ALA A 119 7.47 -4.78 -5.42
N ASP A 120 7.49 -5.81 -6.25
CA ASP A 120 8.69 -6.62 -6.54
C ASP A 120 8.70 -7.10 -8.01
N PRO A 121 9.80 -6.91 -8.77
CA PRO A 121 11.02 -6.18 -8.39
C PRO A 121 10.78 -4.67 -8.26
N ASN A 122 11.66 -3.99 -7.50
CA ASN A 122 11.71 -2.54 -7.38
C ASN A 122 13.13 -2.10 -6.96
N PRO A 123 13.93 -1.43 -7.82
CA PRO A 123 13.59 -1.01 -9.17
C PRO A 123 13.30 -2.18 -10.12
N ALA A 124 12.60 -1.89 -11.21
CA ALA A 124 12.31 -2.79 -12.32
C ALA A 124 12.79 -2.15 -13.63
N ASP A 125 12.97 -2.95 -14.68
CA ASP A 125 13.24 -2.42 -16.02
C ASP A 125 11.92 -2.22 -16.81
N GLU A 126 11.91 -1.33 -17.81
CA GLU A 126 10.77 -1.15 -18.71
C GLU A 126 10.42 -2.49 -19.41
N GLY A 127 9.12 -2.79 -19.54
CA GLY A 127 8.65 -4.10 -20.02
C GLY A 127 8.75 -5.24 -19.00
N GLN A 128 9.41 -5.08 -17.85
CA GLN A 128 9.45 -6.08 -16.79
C GLN A 128 8.10 -6.14 -16.03
N THR A 129 7.67 -7.33 -15.62
CA THR A 129 6.46 -7.51 -14.82
C THR A 129 6.73 -7.37 -13.33
N VAL A 130 6.14 -6.33 -12.73
CA VAL A 130 6.14 -6.04 -11.29
C VAL A 130 4.93 -6.71 -10.63
N ARG A 131 5.15 -7.34 -9.47
CA ARG A 131 4.12 -7.97 -8.64
C ARG A 131 3.80 -7.09 -7.45
N PHE A 132 2.53 -6.82 -7.22
CA PHE A 132 2.05 -6.02 -6.11
C PHE A 132 1.47 -6.91 -5.02
N ASN A 133 1.89 -6.68 -3.79
CA ASN A 133 1.49 -7.45 -2.61
C ASN A 133 1.05 -6.51 -1.50
N SER A 134 0.03 -6.91 -0.75
CA SER A 134 -0.48 -6.16 0.39
C SER A 134 -0.88 -7.09 1.52
N ASN A 135 -0.86 -6.58 2.76
CA ASN A 135 -1.48 -7.25 3.90
C ASN A 135 -2.60 -6.36 4.42
N VAL A 136 -3.83 -6.87 4.43
CA VAL A 136 -5.05 -6.13 4.77
C VAL A 136 -5.76 -6.80 5.94
N GLN A 137 -6.29 -6.01 6.86
CA GLN A 137 -7.08 -6.42 8.03
C GLN A 137 -8.47 -5.76 7.97
N GLY A 138 -9.37 -6.15 8.87
CA GLY A 138 -10.77 -5.68 8.94
C GLY A 138 -11.78 -6.79 8.64
N GLU A 139 -13.07 -6.49 8.85
CA GLU A 139 -14.16 -7.45 8.63
C GLU A 139 -14.44 -7.68 7.13
N PRO A 140 -14.66 -8.93 6.68
CA PRO A 140 -15.03 -9.24 5.31
C PRO A 140 -16.52 -8.96 5.03
N PRO A 141 -16.90 -8.64 3.78
CA PRO A 141 -16.06 -8.60 2.58
C PRO A 141 -15.26 -7.30 2.45
N ILE A 142 -13.98 -7.42 2.08
CA ILE A 142 -13.09 -6.28 1.80
C ILE A 142 -12.89 -6.14 0.29
N SER A 143 -13.33 -5.01 -0.27
CA SER A 143 -13.05 -4.57 -1.63
C SER A 143 -11.61 -4.08 -1.75
N ARG A 144 -10.98 -4.26 -2.91
CA ARG A 144 -9.59 -3.83 -3.19
C ARG A 144 -9.52 -3.27 -4.61
N GLU A 145 -8.92 -2.09 -4.75
CA GLU A 145 -8.66 -1.45 -6.03
C GLU A 145 -7.23 -0.91 -6.06
N TRP A 146 -6.50 -1.24 -7.12
CA TRP A 146 -5.16 -0.73 -7.40
C TRP A 146 -5.20 0.24 -8.58
N SER A 147 -4.46 1.34 -8.49
CA SER A 147 -4.10 2.21 -9.62
C SER A 147 -2.59 2.30 -9.73
N PHE A 148 -1.99 2.06 -10.90
CA PHE A 148 -0.54 1.88 -11.02
C PHE A 148 0.26 3.17 -11.25
N GLY A 149 -0.41 4.31 -11.41
CA GLY A 149 0.20 5.64 -11.57
C GLY A 149 0.40 6.08 -13.03
N ASP A 150 0.23 5.17 -13.99
CA ASP A 150 0.27 5.40 -15.45
C ASP A 150 -1.12 5.56 -16.09
N GLY A 151 -2.18 5.46 -15.28
CA GLY A 151 -3.58 5.48 -15.73
C GLY A 151 -4.26 4.11 -15.80
N SER A 152 -3.51 3.02 -15.58
CA SER A 152 -4.07 1.66 -15.50
C SER A 152 -4.45 1.26 -14.06
N SER A 153 -5.32 0.25 -13.93
CA SER A 153 -5.88 -0.20 -12.65
C SER A 153 -6.25 -1.69 -12.62
N ALA A 154 -6.39 -2.25 -11.41
CA ALA A 154 -6.79 -3.65 -11.20
C ALA A 154 -7.61 -3.85 -9.91
N MET A 155 -8.64 -4.70 -9.98
CA MET A 155 -9.45 -5.13 -8.83
C MET A 155 -9.06 -6.56 -8.41
N SER A 156 -7.91 -6.68 -7.74
CA SER A 156 -7.33 -7.96 -7.29
C SER A 156 -6.56 -7.79 -5.99
N GLU A 157 -6.38 -8.88 -5.23
CA GLU A 157 -5.60 -8.90 -4.00
C GLU A 157 -4.09 -8.77 -4.25
N SER A 158 -3.60 -9.45 -5.28
CA SER A 158 -2.19 -9.46 -5.70
C SER A 158 -2.09 -9.32 -7.22
N PRO A 159 -2.28 -8.12 -7.79
CA PRO A 159 -2.14 -7.92 -9.23
C PRO A 159 -0.66 -7.90 -9.65
N THR A 160 -0.46 -8.03 -10.95
CA THR A 160 0.81 -7.78 -11.62
C THR A 160 0.62 -6.70 -12.66
N HIS A 161 1.63 -5.86 -12.85
CA HIS A 161 1.63 -4.80 -13.86
C HIS A 161 2.98 -4.69 -14.56
N THR A 162 2.98 -4.14 -15.78
CA THR A 162 4.18 -3.88 -16.56
C THR A 162 4.11 -2.44 -17.07
N TYR A 163 5.15 -1.66 -16.80
CA TYR A 163 5.28 -0.29 -17.26
C TYR A 163 6.01 -0.27 -18.62
N GLU A 164 5.47 0.47 -19.59
CA GLU A 164 6.02 0.54 -20.96
C GLU A 164 7.17 1.56 -21.11
N ASP A 165 7.18 2.60 -20.28
CA ASP A 165 8.16 3.69 -20.29
C ASP A 165 8.97 3.72 -18.98
N PRO A 166 10.20 4.27 -18.98
CA PRO A 166 10.99 4.44 -17.77
C PRO A 166 10.56 5.70 -16.99
N GLY A 167 10.54 5.61 -15.66
CA GLY A 167 10.06 6.69 -14.80
C GLY A 167 9.81 6.27 -13.35
N GLU A 168 9.32 7.20 -12.54
CA GLU A 168 8.86 6.94 -11.17
C GLU A 168 7.33 6.88 -11.15
N TYR A 169 6.76 5.73 -10.76
CA TYR A 169 5.32 5.50 -10.74
C TYR A 169 4.81 5.32 -9.30
N THR A 170 3.81 6.11 -8.91
CA THR A 170 3.15 5.95 -7.60
C THR A 170 1.94 5.02 -7.75
N ALA A 171 2.14 3.74 -7.46
CA ALA A 171 1.02 2.81 -7.34
C ALA A 171 0.26 3.04 -6.02
N ARG A 172 -1.07 2.98 -6.06
CA ARG A 172 -1.95 3.14 -4.90
C ARG A 172 -2.88 1.94 -4.78
N LEU A 173 -3.00 1.40 -3.57
CA LEU A 173 -4.06 0.47 -3.16
C LEU A 173 -5.09 1.25 -2.33
N GLN A 174 -6.37 1.08 -2.66
CA GLN A 174 -7.51 1.44 -1.81
C GLN A 174 -8.23 0.15 -1.38
N VAL A 175 -8.62 0.09 -0.11
CA VAL A 175 -9.41 -1.01 0.47
C VAL A 175 -10.62 -0.46 1.19
N SER A 176 -11.74 -1.19 1.17
CA SER A 176 -12.96 -0.78 1.87
C SER A 176 -13.85 -1.95 2.27
N ASN A 177 -14.55 -1.80 3.39
CA ASN A 177 -15.65 -2.67 3.83
C ASN A 177 -16.81 -1.80 4.36
N GLU A 178 -17.84 -2.41 4.95
CA GLU A 178 -18.99 -1.67 5.50
C GLU A 178 -18.63 -0.74 6.67
N ALA A 179 -17.49 -0.99 7.34
CA ALA A 179 -17.04 -0.27 8.53
C ALA A 179 -16.07 0.90 8.21
N GLY A 180 -15.38 0.88 7.07
CA GLY A 180 -14.49 1.97 6.66
C GLY A 180 -13.64 1.68 5.44
N GLU A 181 -12.76 2.63 5.11
CA GLU A 181 -11.79 2.54 4.02
C GLU A 181 -10.39 2.99 4.46
N ASP A 182 -9.36 2.47 3.79
CA ASP A 182 -7.97 2.89 3.91
C ASP A 182 -7.32 2.92 2.52
N SER A 183 -6.25 3.71 2.36
CA SER A 183 -5.47 3.72 1.13
C SER A 183 -3.99 3.99 1.39
N ARG A 184 -3.12 3.26 0.68
CA ARG A 184 -1.67 3.40 0.77
C ARG A 184 -1.01 3.36 -0.60
N THR A 185 0.19 3.91 -0.68
CA THR A 185 0.98 3.99 -1.91
C THR A 185 2.30 3.23 -1.79
N VAL A 186 2.78 2.73 -2.92
CA VAL A 186 4.16 2.25 -3.11
C VAL A 186 4.72 2.87 -4.38
N THR A 187 5.91 3.45 -4.28
CA THR A 187 6.63 4.01 -5.43
C THR A 187 7.41 2.91 -6.12
N VAL A 188 7.25 2.77 -7.44
CA VAL A 188 8.01 1.86 -8.28
C VAL A 188 8.94 2.69 -9.17
N GLN A 189 10.24 2.42 -9.09
CA GLN A 189 11.22 2.98 -10.01
C GLN A 189 11.35 2.04 -11.22
N VAL A 190 11.11 2.57 -12.42
CA VAL A 190 11.26 1.87 -13.69
C VAL A 190 12.46 2.45 -14.43
N ASN A 191 13.46 1.62 -14.67
CA ASN A 191 14.66 1.94 -15.42
C ASN A 191 14.45 1.67 -16.91
N ARG A 192 15.24 2.32 -17.75
CA ARG A 192 15.35 1.92 -19.16
C ARG A 192 16.01 0.54 -19.24
N ALA A 193 15.47 -0.37 -20.05
CA ALA A 193 16.10 -1.66 -20.28
C ALA A 193 17.39 -1.44 -21.11
N LEU A 194 18.51 -1.98 -20.63
CA LEU A 194 19.75 -1.95 -21.41
C LEU A 194 19.62 -2.85 -22.65
N PRO A 195 20.02 -2.39 -23.84
CA PRO A 195 20.12 -3.23 -25.03
C PRO A 195 20.96 -4.50 -24.78
N GLU A 196 20.59 -5.62 -25.41
CA GLU A 196 21.30 -6.92 -25.23
C GLU A 196 22.81 -6.80 -25.51
N ILE A 197 23.21 -5.96 -26.48
CA ILE A 197 24.62 -5.68 -26.80
C ILE A 197 25.40 -5.14 -25.60
N CYS A 198 24.78 -4.37 -24.71
CA CYS A 198 25.40 -3.82 -23.50
C CYS A 198 25.74 -4.85 -22.42
N THR A 199 25.27 -6.09 -22.58
CA THR A 199 25.54 -7.22 -21.69
C THR A 199 26.32 -8.35 -22.36
N THR A 200 26.44 -8.31 -23.70
CA THR A 200 27.00 -9.41 -24.51
C THR A 200 28.22 -9.02 -25.34
N VAL A 201 28.52 -7.73 -25.51
CA VAL A 201 29.72 -7.28 -26.23
C VAL A 201 30.99 -7.63 -25.45
N SER A 202 31.88 -8.40 -26.08
CA SER A 202 33.17 -8.82 -25.50
C SER A 202 34.38 -8.25 -26.24
N GLU A 203 34.18 -7.76 -27.46
CA GLU A 203 35.22 -7.19 -28.33
C GLU A 203 34.61 -6.00 -29.10
N LEU A 204 35.36 -4.91 -29.22
CA LEU A 204 35.02 -3.76 -30.08
C LEU A 204 36.00 -3.71 -31.27
N ASN A 205 35.66 -2.97 -32.33
CA ASN A 205 36.50 -2.91 -33.54
C ASN A 205 37.89 -2.29 -33.23
N SER A 206 38.97 -2.92 -33.71
CA SER A 206 40.31 -2.31 -33.66
C SER A 206 40.46 -1.15 -34.66
N ALA A 207 41.11 -0.07 -34.25
CA ALA A 207 41.61 0.97 -35.16
C ALA A 207 42.94 0.55 -35.79
N PHE A 208 43.13 0.76 -37.10
CA PHE A 208 44.39 0.46 -37.79
C PHE A 208 45.07 1.74 -38.32
N PHE A 209 46.40 1.78 -38.24
CA PHE A 209 47.20 2.96 -38.53
C PHE A 209 48.16 2.76 -39.70
N GLU A 210 48.50 3.87 -40.37
CA GLU A 210 49.58 3.85 -41.34
C GLU A 210 50.98 3.84 -40.71
N SER A 211 51.98 3.46 -41.52
CA SER A 211 53.34 3.17 -41.06
C SER A 211 54.00 4.40 -40.42
N ASN A 212 54.43 4.26 -39.17
CA ASN A 212 54.98 5.34 -38.33
C ASN A 212 54.01 6.52 -38.15
N SER A 213 52.70 6.25 -38.12
CA SER A 213 51.63 7.23 -37.90
C SER A 213 50.78 6.86 -36.69
N SER A 214 50.38 7.87 -35.91
CA SER A 214 49.27 7.86 -34.94
C SER A 214 48.01 8.53 -35.47
N THR A 215 48.04 9.16 -36.64
CA THR A 215 46.84 9.71 -37.28
C THR A 215 45.91 8.58 -37.74
N LEU A 216 44.66 8.63 -37.29
CA LEU A 216 43.57 7.74 -37.71
C LEU A 216 43.31 7.87 -39.22
N THR A 217 43.04 6.75 -39.89
CA THR A 217 42.53 6.75 -41.28
C THR A 217 41.00 6.81 -41.30
N ASP A 218 40.41 7.15 -42.44
CA ASP A 218 38.95 7.15 -42.64
C ASP A 218 38.31 5.80 -42.24
N GLU A 219 38.99 4.67 -42.52
CA GLU A 219 38.51 3.35 -42.10
C GLU A 219 38.59 3.16 -40.58
N ALA A 220 39.65 3.65 -39.93
CA ALA A 220 39.78 3.58 -38.48
C ALA A 220 38.72 4.44 -37.78
N GLN A 221 38.47 5.66 -38.27
CA GLN A 221 37.40 6.53 -37.76
C GLN A 221 36.02 5.86 -37.89
N LYS A 222 35.74 5.17 -39.01
CA LYS A 222 34.48 4.44 -39.17
C LYS A 222 34.35 3.27 -38.18
N SER A 223 35.40 2.48 -37.99
CA SER A 223 35.42 1.40 -37.00
C SER A 223 35.23 1.90 -35.58
N LEU A 224 35.85 3.03 -35.23
CA LEU A 224 35.71 3.66 -33.91
C LEU A 224 34.35 4.32 -33.73
N GLN A 225 33.71 4.85 -34.77
CA GLN A 225 32.34 5.36 -34.68
C GLN A 225 31.37 4.25 -34.27
N GLU A 226 31.46 3.07 -34.90
CA GLU A 226 30.63 1.91 -34.57
C GLU A 226 30.82 1.47 -33.09
N ASN A 227 32.03 1.65 -32.53
CA ASN A 227 32.30 1.42 -31.11
C ASN A 227 31.74 2.54 -30.23
N ALA A 228 31.91 3.81 -30.63
CA ALA A 228 31.43 4.98 -29.90
C ALA A 228 29.90 4.97 -29.77
N ASP A 229 29.20 4.56 -30.83
CA ASP A 229 27.75 4.37 -30.84
C ASP A 229 27.34 3.36 -29.74
N VAL A 230 27.97 2.18 -29.69
CA VAL A 230 27.74 1.16 -28.64
C VAL A 230 28.07 1.70 -27.24
N LEU A 231 29.21 2.36 -27.06
CA LEU A 231 29.61 2.94 -25.77
C LEU A 231 28.68 4.08 -25.32
N SER A 232 28.03 4.78 -26.25
CA SER A 232 27.05 5.82 -25.94
C SER A 232 25.69 5.25 -25.48
N GLU A 233 25.25 4.14 -26.05
CA GLU A 233 24.04 3.43 -25.64
C GLU A 233 24.24 2.65 -24.32
N CYS A 234 25.43 2.05 -24.15
CA CYS A 234 25.76 1.16 -23.05
C CYS A 234 26.50 1.89 -21.93
N SER A 235 25.79 2.70 -21.15
CA SER A 235 26.36 3.49 -20.05
C SER A 235 27.08 2.67 -18.97
N ASN A 236 26.80 1.36 -18.87
CA ASN A 236 27.40 0.39 -17.96
C ASN A 236 28.77 -0.16 -18.40
N LEU A 237 29.25 0.22 -19.60
CA LEU A 237 30.54 -0.21 -20.14
C LEU A 237 31.60 0.88 -20.00
N SER A 238 32.82 0.53 -19.60
CA SER A 238 34.02 1.30 -19.88
C SER A 238 34.78 0.69 -21.07
N VAL A 239 35.81 1.37 -21.56
CA VAL A 239 36.70 0.87 -22.61
C VAL A 239 38.16 1.01 -22.22
N ARG A 240 38.88 -0.12 -22.17
CA ARG A 240 40.35 -0.11 -22.18
C ARG A 240 40.85 -0.13 -23.62
N ILE A 241 41.76 0.79 -23.95
CA ILE A 241 42.44 0.89 -25.22
C ILE A 241 43.87 0.38 -25.05
N GLU A 242 44.23 -0.63 -25.84
CA GLU A 242 45.57 -1.21 -25.91
C GLU A 242 46.14 -0.95 -27.31
N ALA A 243 47.07 -0.01 -27.41
CA ALA A 243 47.68 0.39 -28.68
C ALA A 243 49.06 -0.20 -28.88
N PHE A 244 49.39 -0.54 -30.13
CA PHE A 244 50.60 -1.28 -30.49
C PHE A 244 51.35 -0.66 -31.67
N ALA A 245 52.67 -0.82 -31.64
CA ALA A 245 53.59 -0.58 -32.73
C ALA A 245 54.00 -1.88 -33.43
N ALA A 246 54.10 -1.82 -34.75
CA ALA A 246 54.58 -2.92 -35.57
C ALA A 246 56.12 -3.06 -35.51
N PRO A 247 56.66 -4.28 -35.66
CA PRO A 247 58.10 -4.50 -35.73
C PRO A 247 58.78 -3.67 -36.83
N GLY A 248 59.71 -2.80 -36.42
CA GLY A 248 60.46 -1.90 -37.30
C GLY A 248 59.89 -0.48 -37.43
N GLU A 249 58.81 -0.14 -36.74
CA GLU A 249 58.42 1.26 -36.54
C GLU A 249 59.37 1.99 -35.57
N ARG A 250 59.48 3.31 -35.73
CA ARG A 250 60.35 4.16 -34.91
C ARG A 250 59.71 4.45 -33.57
N ASN A 251 60.54 4.51 -32.52
CA ASN A 251 60.14 4.86 -31.15
C ASN A 251 58.85 4.11 -30.71
N PRO A 252 58.82 2.77 -30.77
CA PRO A 252 57.57 2.01 -30.69
C PRO A 252 56.76 2.24 -29.42
N GLN A 253 57.40 2.62 -28.31
CA GLN A 253 56.71 3.01 -27.08
C GLN A 253 55.88 4.28 -27.28
N SER A 254 56.52 5.42 -27.56
CA SER A 254 55.80 6.67 -27.79
C SER A 254 54.83 6.57 -28.98
N LEU A 255 55.19 5.89 -30.07
CA LEU A 255 54.24 5.68 -31.18
C LEU A 255 52.99 4.87 -30.76
N SER A 256 53.12 3.96 -29.80
CA SER A 256 51.95 3.25 -29.24
C SER A 256 51.14 4.12 -28.28
N GLU A 257 51.81 4.97 -27.48
CA GLU A 257 51.16 5.94 -26.59
C GLU A 257 50.36 6.96 -27.41
N ASP A 258 50.99 7.60 -28.41
CA ASP A 258 50.35 8.51 -29.37
C ASP A 258 49.13 7.88 -30.09
N ARG A 259 49.13 6.54 -30.29
CA ARG A 259 48.03 5.79 -30.90
C ARG A 259 46.89 5.49 -29.93
N ALA A 260 47.20 5.27 -28.65
CA ALA A 260 46.18 5.11 -27.61
C ALA A 260 45.45 6.43 -27.37
N GLU A 261 46.21 7.52 -27.24
CA GLU A 261 45.70 8.89 -27.09
C GLU A 261 44.81 9.28 -28.27
N ALA A 262 45.24 9.04 -29.52
CA ALA A 262 44.42 9.33 -30.71
C ALA A 262 43.09 8.55 -30.79
N VAL A 263 42.95 7.41 -30.10
CA VAL A 263 41.67 6.68 -29.99
C VAL A 263 40.84 7.17 -28.81
N ALA A 264 41.47 7.52 -27.70
CA ALA A 264 40.81 8.13 -26.54
C ALA A 264 40.18 9.47 -26.92
N ASP A 265 40.95 10.37 -27.55
CA ASP A 265 40.49 11.64 -28.10
C ASP A 265 39.27 11.44 -29.01
N PHE A 266 39.31 10.44 -29.90
CA PHE A 266 38.19 10.15 -30.80
C PHE A 266 36.93 9.72 -30.04
N TYR A 267 37.05 8.93 -28.97
CA TYR A 267 35.91 8.53 -28.15
C TYR A 267 35.35 9.70 -27.33
N GLU A 268 36.20 10.55 -26.75
CA GLU A 268 35.76 11.77 -26.05
C GLU A 268 35.06 12.76 -26.99
N ASP A 269 35.63 13.02 -28.17
CA ASP A 269 35.03 13.88 -29.21
C ASP A 269 33.67 13.34 -29.71
N ASN A 270 33.43 12.03 -29.61
CA ASN A 270 32.17 11.38 -29.98
C ASN A 270 31.27 11.03 -28.76
N GLY A 271 31.52 11.65 -27.61
CA GLY A 271 30.59 11.66 -26.48
C GLY A 271 30.70 10.48 -25.50
N VAL A 272 31.76 9.67 -25.59
CA VAL A 272 32.10 8.72 -24.53
C VAL A 272 32.75 9.50 -23.38
N PRO A 273 32.24 9.41 -22.13
CA PRO A 273 32.84 10.12 -21.00
C PRO A 273 34.29 9.70 -20.72
N ALA A 274 35.17 10.68 -20.47
CA ALA A 274 36.60 10.45 -20.22
C ALA A 274 36.89 9.54 -19.00
N ASP A 275 36.02 9.53 -18.00
CA ASP A 275 36.10 8.64 -16.82
C ASP A 275 35.75 7.18 -17.14
N ARG A 276 35.23 6.89 -18.35
CA ARG A 276 34.97 5.55 -18.88
C ARG A 276 36.05 5.06 -19.85
N ILE A 277 37.16 5.80 -20.04
CA ILE A 277 38.21 5.49 -21.01
C ILE A 277 39.56 5.28 -20.27
N GLU A 278 40.16 4.10 -20.42
CA GLU A 278 41.55 3.84 -20.01
C GLU A 278 42.42 3.64 -21.26
N ALA A 279 43.44 4.47 -21.47
CA ALA A 279 44.27 4.41 -22.67
C ALA A 279 45.73 4.04 -22.38
N SER A 280 46.28 3.04 -23.09
CA SER A 280 47.62 2.52 -22.83
C SER A 280 48.41 2.17 -24.10
N GLY A 281 49.65 2.65 -24.17
CA GLY A 281 50.63 2.27 -25.20
C GLY A 281 51.43 1.03 -24.80
N GLN A 282 51.19 -0.09 -25.47
CA GLN A 282 51.79 -1.41 -25.20
C GLN A 282 53.14 -1.63 -25.90
N GLY A 283 53.71 -0.60 -26.53
CA GLY A 283 54.97 -0.66 -27.23
C GLY A 283 54.91 -1.52 -28.50
N GLN A 284 56.01 -2.22 -28.80
CA GLN A 284 56.08 -3.07 -29.99
C GLN A 284 55.47 -4.45 -29.72
N VAL A 285 54.64 -4.96 -30.63
CA VAL A 285 54.16 -6.36 -30.56
C VAL A 285 55.34 -7.34 -30.48
N GLU A 286 55.36 -8.17 -29.45
CA GLU A 286 56.38 -9.20 -29.23
C GLU A 286 56.19 -10.43 -30.13
N GLY A 287 57.23 -11.28 -30.25
CA GLY A 287 57.18 -12.54 -31.00
C GLY A 287 57.08 -12.44 -32.53
N VAL A 288 56.81 -11.25 -33.08
CA VAL A 288 56.66 -11.01 -34.53
C VAL A 288 57.96 -10.46 -35.12
N THR A 289 58.39 -10.98 -36.28
CA THR A 289 59.55 -10.46 -37.02
C THR A 289 59.12 -9.72 -38.29
N SER A 290 59.87 -8.69 -38.70
CA SER A 290 59.62 -7.91 -39.92
C SER A 290 59.92 -8.65 -41.24
N LYS A 291 60.27 -9.94 -41.20
CA LYS A 291 60.69 -10.73 -42.36
C LYS A 291 59.62 -11.75 -42.78
N LYS A 292 58.91 -11.41 -43.87
CA LYS A 292 57.77 -12.08 -44.52
C LYS A 292 56.41 -11.80 -43.85
N GLY A 293 55.45 -11.33 -44.66
CA GLY A 293 54.11 -10.95 -44.22
C GLY A 293 54.04 -9.46 -43.88
N GLY A 294 52.97 -8.78 -44.31
CA GLY A 294 52.81 -7.35 -44.06
C GLY A 294 52.49 -7.07 -42.59
N THR A 295 53.22 -6.15 -41.95
CA THR A 295 53.04 -5.83 -40.54
C THR A 295 51.82 -4.95 -40.23
N ARG A 296 50.91 -4.73 -41.19
CA ARG A 296 49.75 -3.82 -41.06
C ARG A 296 48.83 -4.20 -39.89
N GLN A 297 48.62 -5.49 -39.66
CA GLN A 297 47.79 -6.00 -38.55
C GLN A 297 48.37 -5.75 -37.13
N TYR A 298 49.59 -5.23 -37.04
CA TYR A 298 50.25 -4.87 -35.77
C TYR A 298 50.37 -3.36 -35.58
N ARG A 299 49.91 -2.56 -36.56
CA ARG A 299 49.77 -1.11 -36.47
C ARG A 299 48.35 -0.80 -36.05
N ARG A 300 47.99 -1.06 -34.79
CA ARG A 300 46.60 -1.02 -34.34
C ARG A 300 46.43 -0.55 -32.91
N ALA A 301 45.22 -0.17 -32.57
CA ALA A 301 44.74 -0.06 -31.20
C ALA A 301 43.47 -0.88 -31.05
N ASP A 302 43.48 -1.77 -30.06
CA ASP A 302 42.36 -2.64 -29.73
C ASP A 302 41.51 -1.96 -28.64
N SER A 303 40.19 -2.05 -28.77
CA SER A 303 39.24 -1.52 -27.78
C SER A 303 38.55 -2.69 -27.09
N ILE A 304 38.69 -2.74 -25.77
CA ILE A 304 38.23 -3.83 -24.91
C ILE A 304 37.13 -3.28 -24.02
N PRO A 305 35.85 -3.69 -24.21
CA PRO A 305 34.76 -3.26 -23.34
C PRO A 305 34.85 -3.96 -21.98
N GLU A 306 34.61 -3.23 -20.89
CA GLU A 306 34.60 -3.78 -19.54
C GLU A 306 33.32 -3.36 -18.80
N GLN A 307 32.68 -4.27 -18.07
CA GLN A 307 31.47 -3.96 -17.32
C GLN A 307 31.81 -3.36 -15.95
N GLU A 308 31.06 -2.35 -15.49
CA GLU A 308 31.19 -1.84 -14.13
C GLU A 308 30.94 -2.97 -13.11
N GLY A 309 32.03 -3.47 -12.51
CA GLY A 309 31.99 -4.56 -11.52
C GLY A 309 32.99 -5.68 -11.75
N ASP A 310 33.53 -5.86 -12.96
CA ASP A 310 34.55 -6.90 -13.25
C ASP A 310 35.94 -6.59 -12.67
N GLY A 311 36.08 -5.42 -12.02
CA GLY A 311 37.33 -4.85 -11.51
C GLY A 311 37.49 -4.78 -9.99
N MET A 312 36.82 -5.62 -9.17
CA MET A 312 37.19 -5.80 -7.74
C MET A 312 36.65 -7.07 -7.06
#